data_AF-A0A843S662-F1
#
_entry.id   AF-A0A843S662-F1
#
_cell.length_a   1.000
_cell.length_b   1.000
_cell.length_c   1.000
_cell.angle_alpha   90.00
_cell.angle_beta   90.00
_cell.angle_gamma   90.00
#
_symmetry.space_group_name_H-M   'P 1'
#
loop_
_entity.id
_entity.type
_entity.pdbx_description
1 polymer ?
#
loop_
_entity_poly.entity_id
_entity_poly.type
_entity_poly.pdbx_seq_one_letter_code
_entity_poly.pdbx_strand_id
1 'polypeptide(L)'
;MDEHGDALAQARRASEARDWPTAAARFDMLDPEQLTADDLAAHAEAVWWLGRTEDALRLGAAAYDAFLADSRSVEAAMSATRLGILHLARGDEQLGAGWLGHAGRLAEGVP
;
A
#
# COMPACT_ATOMS: atom_id res chain seq x y z
N MET A 1 19.20 13.47 -16.75
CA MET A 1 18.55 12.27 -16.16
C MET A 1 17.92 12.79 -14.90
N ASP A 2 16.59 12.75 -14.81
CA ASP A 2 15.85 13.36 -13.70
C ASP A 2 16.09 12.54 -12.42
N GLU A 3 16.49 13.21 -11.34
CA GLU A 3 16.84 12.61 -10.05
C GLU A 3 15.66 11.83 -9.45
N HIS A 4 14.42 12.29 -9.71
CA HIS A 4 13.19 11.62 -9.28
C HIS A 4 12.97 10.28 -9.99
N GLY A 5 13.24 10.24 -11.31
CA GLY A 5 13.11 9.01 -12.10
C GLY A 5 14.10 7.92 -11.66
N ASP A 6 15.31 8.32 -11.27
CA ASP A 6 16.32 7.40 -10.72
C ASP A 6 15.93 6.92 -9.31
N ALA A 7 15.43 7.81 -8.44
CA ALA A 7 14.94 7.45 -7.12
C ALA A 7 13.77 6.44 -7.17
N LEU A 8 12.79 6.66 -8.06
CA LEU A 8 11.67 5.74 -8.26
C LEU A 8 12.12 4.37 -8.79
N ALA A 9 13.03 4.34 -9.76
CA ALA A 9 13.58 3.09 -10.27
C ALA A 9 14.40 2.32 -9.21
N GLN A 10 15.09 3.03 -8.31
CA GLN A 10 15.77 2.42 -7.17
C GLN A 10 14.78 1.89 -6.13
N ALA A 11 13.72 2.63 -5.80
CA ALA A 11 12.70 2.21 -4.86
C ALA A 11 12.05 0.88 -5.29
N ARG A 12 11.64 0.80 -6.57
CA ARG A 12 11.03 -0.41 -7.16
C ARG A 12 11.96 -1.62 -7.09
N ARG A 13 13.22 -1.47 -7.52
CA ARG A 13 14.22 -2.54 -7.46
C ARG A 13 14.48 -3.01 -6.02
N ALA A 14 14.55 -2.08 -5.07
CA ALA A 14 14.73 -2.42 -3.67
C ALA A 14 13.51 -3.19 -3.11
N SER A 15 12.28 -2.80 -3.47
CA SER A 15 11.07 -3.54 -3.10
C SER A 15 11.04 -4.94 -3.69
N GLU A 16 11.38 -5.12 -4.97
CA GLU A 16 11.49 -6.44 -5.61
C GLU A 16 12.53 -7.33 -4.91
N ALA A 17 13.66 -6.73 -4.50
CA ALA A 17 14.72 -7.41 -3.75
C ALA A 17 14.40 -7.60 -2.25
N ARG A 18 13.26 -7.08 -1.77
CA ARG A 18 12.88 -7.06 -0.34
C ARG A 18 13.86 -6.32 0.56
N ASP A 19 14.61 -5.38 0.00
CA ASP A 19 15.45 -4.45 0.76
C ASP A 19 14.58 -3.30 1.28
N TRP A 20 13.78 -3.61 2.30
CA TRP A 20 12.78 -2.69 2.85
C TRP A 20 13.34 -1.36 3.36
N PRO A 21 14.51 -1.32 4.06
CA PRO A 21 15.11 -0.06 4.45
C PRO A 21 15.42 0.84 3.25
N THR A 22 16.03 0.28 2.20
CA THR A 22 16.35 1.05 0.98
C THR A 22 15.09 1.47 0.24
N ALA A 23 14.12 0.57 0.08
CA ALA A 23 12.86 0.86 -0.59
C ALA A 23 12.11 2.01 0.09
N ALA A 24 11.92 1.94 1.41
CA ALA A 24 11.25 2.98 2.18
C ALA A 24 11.97 4.33 2.08
N ALA A 25 13.30 4.34 2.23
CA ALA A 25 14.08 5.57 2.14
C ALA A 25 13.99 6.23 0.77
N ARG A 26 13.90 5.44 -0.32
CA ARG A 26 13.74 5.99 -1.67
C ARG A 26 12.32 6.47 -1.94
N PHE A 27 11.30 5.76 -1.50
CA PHE A 27 9.91 6.22 -1.62
C PHE A 27 9.63 7.47 -0.78
N ASP A 28 10.20 7.60 0.42
CA ASP A 28 10.01 8.79 1.28
C ASP A 28 10.53 10.10 0.64
N MET A 29 11.41 10.01 -0.37
CA MET A 29 11.92 11.17 -1.11
C MET A 29 11.03 11.59 -2.28
N LEU A 30 10.03 10.80 -2.64
CA LEU A 30 9.17 11.04 -3.79
C LEU A 30 7.88 11.75 -3.38
N ASP A 31 7.32 12.53 -4.29
CA ASP A 31 5.98 13.09 -4.13
C ASP A 31 4.94 11.97 -4.27
N PRO A 32 4.07 11.73 -3.26
CA PRO A 32 3.02 10.73 -3.34
C PRO A 32 2.09 10.88 -4.54
N GLU A 33 1.89 12.11 -5.05
CA GLU A 33 1.03 12.36 -6.24
C GLU A 33 1.62 11.77 -7.53
N GLN A 34 2.92 11.44 -7.53
CA GLN A 34 3.62 10.85 -8.68
C GLN A 34 3.69 9.32 -8.62
N LEU A 35 3.23 8.71 -7.52
CA LEU A 35 3.29 7.27 -7.31
C LEU A 35 2.07 6.58 -7.93
N THR A 36 2.32 5.48 -8.64
CA THR A 36 1.24 4.60 -9.11
C THR A 36 0.62 3.82 -7.95
N ALA A 37 -0.51 3.16 -8.19
CA ALA A 37 -1.13 2.27 -7.21
C ALA A 37 -0.16 1.17 -6.71
N ASP A 38 0.64 0.59 -7.61
CA ASP A 38 1.64 -0.42 -7.26
C ASP A 38 2.80 0.17 -6.45
N ASP A 39 3.22 1.41 -6.75
CA ASP A 39 4.27 2.08 -5.98
C ASP A 39 3.80 2.40 -4.55
N LEU A 40 2.56 2.86 -4.39
CA LEU A 40 1.95 3.09 -3.08
C LEU A 40 1.85 1.80 -2.28
N ALA A 41 1.44 0.69 -2.91
CA ALA A 41 1.37 -0.62 -2.29
C ALA A 41 2.75 -1.15 -1.88
N ALA A 42 3.75 -1.02 -2.75
CA ALA A 42 5.13 -1.41 -2.47
C ALA A 42 5.75 -0.57 -1.34
N HIS A 43 5.44 0.74 -1.31
CA HIS A 43 5.86 1.61 -0.22
C HIS A 43 5.20 1.20 1.11
N ALA A 44 3.89 0.96 1.11
CA ALA A 44 3.14 0.48 2.27
C ALA A 44 3.70 -0.84 2.82
N GLU A 45 4.09 -1.77 1.94
CA GLU A 45 4.73 -3.02 2.32
C GLU A 45 6.10 -2.80 2.97
N ALA A 46 6.95 -1.95 2.36
CA ALA A 46 8.27 -1.66 2.90
C ALA A 46 8.18 -1.05 4.31
N VAL A 47 7.33 -0.03 4.51
CA VAL A 47 7.19 0.62 5.82
C VAL A 47 6.52 -0.30 6.85
N TRP A 48 5.67 -1.22 6.42
CA TRP A 48 5.13 -2.27 7.29
C TRP A 48 6.23 -3.16 7.87
N TRP A 49 7.13 -3.68 7.03
CA TRP A 49 8.23 -4.53 7.48
C TRP A 49 9.22 -3.81 8.41
N LEU A 50 9.27 -2.49 8.33
CA LEU A 50 10.04 -1.63 9.23
C LEU A 50 9.29 -1.25 10.53
N GLY A 51 8.04 -1.71 10.70
CA GLY A 51 7.23 -1.42 11.87
C GLY A 51 6.61 -0.01 11.91
N ARG A 52 6.76 0.78 10.84
CA ARG A 52 6.17 2.13 10.69
C ARG A 52 4.67 2.01 10.41
N THR A 53 3.89 1.61 11.42
CA THR A 53 2.52 1.14 11.19
C THR A 53 1.57 2.25 10.71
N GLU A 54 1.67 3.47 11.25
CA GLU A 54 0.80 4.57 10.82
C GLU A 54 1.02 4.92 9.34
N ASP A 55 2.28 4.88 8.88
CA ASP A 55 2.60 5.03 7.45
C ASP A 55 2.04 3.88 6.63
N ALA A 56 2.16 2.64 7.11
CA ALA A 56 1.62 1.47 6.41
C ALA A 56 0.09 1.56 6.23
N LEU A 57 -0.63 2.04 7.25
CA LEU A 57 -2.07 2.24 7.19
C LEU A 57 -2.43 3.36 6.20
N ARG A 58 -1.77 4.51 6.28
CA ARG A 58 -2.01 5.65 5.39
C ARG A 58 -1.71 5.31 3.93
N LEU A 59 -0.55 4.72 3.65
CA LEU A 59 -0.13 4.35 2.30
C LEU A 59 -0.97 3.18 1.75
N GLY A 60 -1.35 2.22 2.60
CA GLY A 60 -2.25 1.14 2.21
C GLY A 60 -3.64 1.65 1.80
N ALA A 61 -4.17 2.66 2.51
CA ALA A 61 -5.43 3.30 2.13
C ALA A 61 -5.31 4.07 0.80
N ALA A 62 -4.21 4.81 0.61
CA ALA A 62 -3.94 5.47 -0.67
C ALA A 62 -3.80 4.47 -1.83
N ALA A 63 -3.13 3.33 -1.61
CA ALA A 63 -3.03 2.27 -2.60
C ALA A 63 -4.41 1.67 -2.92
N TYR A 64 -5.26 1.43 -1.91
CA TYR A 64 -6.64 0.99 -2.12
C TYR A 64 -7.43 1.95 -3.02
N ASP A 65 -7.40 3.25 -2.72
CA ASP A 65 -8.12 4.26 -3.52
C ASP A 65 -7.59 4.33 -4.96
N ALA A 66 -6.26 4.25 -5.13
CA ALA A 66 -5.63 4.22 -6.45
C ALA A 66 -6.00 2.97 -7.25
N PHE A 67 -6.01 1.78 -6.62
CA PHE A 67 -6.46 0.55 -7.29
C PHE A 67 -7.93 0.64 -7.72
N LEU A 68 -8.80 1.26 -6.92
CA LEU A 68 -10.19 1.48 -7.30
C LEU A 68 -10.32 2.44 -8.49
N ALA A 69 -9.57 3.54 -8.49
CA ALA A 69 -9.54 4.47 -9.61
C ALA A 69 -9.11 3.79 -10.91
N ASP A 70 -8.18 2.84 -10.82
CA ASP A 70 -7.67 2.05 -11.94
C ASP A 70 -8.53 0.81 -12.28
N SER A 71 -9.70 0.63 -11.64
CA SER A 71 -10.58 -0.54 -11.82
C SER A 71 -9.91 -1.90 -11.50
N ARG A 72 -8.91 -1.90 -10.62
CA ARG A 72 -8.16 -3.08 -10.15
C ARG A 72 -8.76 -3.63 -8.86
N SER A 73 -9.98 -4.15 -8.97
CA SER A 73 -10.79 -4.56 -7.80
C SER A 73 -10.16 -5.66 -6.95
N VAL A 74 -9.38 -6.57 -7.53
CA VAL A 74 -8.70 -7.65 -6.80
C VAL A 74 -7.62 -7.08 -5.88
N GLU A 75 -6.76 -6.21 -6.42
CA GLU A 75 -5.69 -5.56 -5.66
C GLU A 75 -6.26 -4.60 -4.60
N ALA A 76 -7.33 -3.87 -4.92
CA ALA A 76 -8.06 -3.09 -3.94
C ALA A 76 -8.61 -3.97 -2.80
N ALA A 77 -9.23 -5.12 -3.11
CA ALA A 77 -9.71 -6.05 -2.09
C ALA A 77 -8.58 -6.59 -1.19
N MET A 78 -7.41 -6.87 -1.77
CA MET A 78 -6.23 -7.30 -1.00
C MET A 78 -5.71 -6.19 -0.08
N SER A 79 -5.61 -4.96 -0.56
CA SER A 79 -5.24 -3.80 0.26
C SER A 79 -6.21 -3.59 1.41
N ALA A 80 -7.52 -3.62 1.15
CA ALA A 80 -8.56 -3.51 2.17
C ALA A 80 -8.47 -4.65 3.20
N THR A 81 -8.20 -5.88 2.76
CA THR A 81 -8.01 -7.03 3.66
C THR A 81 -6.84 -6.81 4.60
N ARG A 82 -5.70 -6.34 4.08
CA ARG A 82 -4.51 -6.05 4.88
C ARG A 82 -4.77 -4.96 5.91
N LEU A 83 -5.39 -3.85 5.50
CA LEU A 83 -5.79 -2.77 6.42
C LEU A 83 -6.71 -3.27 7.53
N GLY A 84 -7.69 -4.11 7.17
CA GLY A 84 -8.59 -4.75 8.12
C GLY A 84 -7.83 -5.54 9.19
N ILE A 85 -6.93 -6.43 8.78
CA ILE A 85 -6.11 -7.24 9.68
C ILE A 85 -5.23 -6.37 10.59
N LEU A 86 -4.64 -5.29 10.04
CA LEU A 86 -3.77 -4.39 10.79
C LEU A 86 -4.52 -3.64 11.89
N HIS A 87 -5.72 -3.13 11.60
CA HIS A 87 -6.57 -2.50 12.61
C HIS A 87 -7.03 -3.50 13.68
N LEU A 88 -7.46 -4.70 13.28
CA LEU A 88 -7.85 -5.73 14.24
C LEU A 88 -6.70 -6.12 15.19
N ALA A 89 -5.48 -6.27 14.66
CA ALA A 89 -4.31 -6.58 15.47
C ALA A 89 -3.96 -5.47 16.51
N ARG A 90 -4.44 -4.25 16.30
CA ARG A 90 -4.28 -3.10 17.21
C ARG A 90 -5.45 -2.92 18.17
N GLY A 91 -6.52 -3.71 18.02
CA GLY A 91 -7.75 -3.59 18.80
C GLY A 91 -8.77 -2.61 18.23
N ASP A 92 -8.54 -2.08 17.02
CA ASP A 92 -9.46 -1.16 16.34
C ASP A 92 -10.58 -1.93 15.62
N GLU A 93 -11.42 -2.62 16.38
CA GLU A 93 -12.42 -3.57 15.85
C GLU A 93 -13.34 -2.95 14.79
N GLN A 94 -13.83 -1.72 15.03
CA GLN A 94 -14.76 -1.06 14.11
C GLN A 94 -14.09 -0.71 12.77
N LEU A 95 -12.85 -0.19 12.80
CA LEU A 95 -12.11 0.13 11.58
C LEU A 95 -11.71 -1.14 10.83
N GLY A 96 -11.27 -2.16 11.57
CA GLY A 96 -10.92 -3.46 11.01
C GLY A 96 -12.09 -4.12 10.28
N ALA A 97 -13.25 -4.18 10.92
CA ALA A 97 -14.47 -4.72 10.30
C ALA A 97 -14.93 -3.92 9.08
N GLY A 98 -14.82 -2.58 9.13
CA GLY A 98 -15.14 -1.72 8.00
C GLY A 98 -14.33 -2.08 6.75
N TRP A 99 -13.01 -2.16 6.88
CA TRP A 99 -12.09 -2.53 5.81
C TRP A 99 -12.34 -3.95 5.27
N LEU A 100 -12.57 -4.93 6.15
CA LEU A 100 -12.94 -6.29 5.71
C LEU A 100 -14.27 -6.30 4.93
N GLY A 101 -15.22 -5.46 5.31
CA GLY A 101 -16.47 -5.27 4.56
C GLY A 101 -16.23 -4.67 3.16
N HIS A 102 -15.28 -3.74 3.01
CA HIS A 102 -14.86 -3.24 1.69
C HIS A 102 -14.25 -4.36 0.85
N ALA A 103 -13.35 -5.16 1.42
CA ALA A 103 -12.73 -6.30 0.73
C ALA A 103 -13.78 -7.33 0.25
N GLY A 104 -14.74 -7.67 1.11
CA GLY A 104 -15.81 -8.62 0.79
C GLY A 104 -16.66 -8.16 -0.40
N ARG A 105 -17.10 -6.89 -0.41
CA ARG A 105 -17.89 -6.34 -1.53
C ARG A 105 -17.12 -6.34 -2.85
N LEU A 106 -15.82 -6.05 -2.81
CA LEU A 106 -14.99 -6.09 -4.01
C LEU A 106 -14.80 -7.52 -4.51
N ALA A 107 -14.62 -8.49 -3.60
CA ALA A 107 -14.47 -9.90 -3.94
C ALA A 107 -15.74 -10.51 -4.54
N GLU A 108 -16.93 -10.11 -4.10
CA GLU A 108 -18.22 -10.53 -4.70
C GLU A 108 -18.37 -10.14 -6.17
N GLY A 109 -17.66 -9.10 -6.61
CA GLY A 109 -17.65 -8.62 -8.00
C GLY A 109 -16.58 -9.26 -8.89
N VAL A 110 -15.72 -10.14 -8.35
CA VAL A 110 -14.69 -10.84 -9.11
C VAL A 110 -15.26 -12.18 -9.61
N PRO A 111 -15.26 -12.45 -10.94
CA PRO A 111 -15.79 -13.70 -11.50
C PRO A 111 -15.12 -14.98 -10.99
#